data_AF-A0A142CW45-F1
#
_entry.id   AF-A0A142CW45-F1
#
_cell.length_a   1.000
_cell.length_b   1.000
_cell.length_c   1.000
_cell.angle_alpha   90.00
_cell.angle_beta   90.00
_cell.angle_gamma   90.00
#
_symmetry.space_group_name_H-M   'P 1'
#
loop_
_entity.id
_entity.type
_entity.pdbx_description
1 polymer ?
#
loop_
_entity_poly.entity_id
_entity_poly.type
_entity_poly.pdbx_seq_one_letter_code
_entity_poly.pdbx_strand_id
1 'polypeptide(L)'
;MMTLAEENIIGEIVSTMESGSILSIFYDTYSMGWTFGFKIFYYLINHYNSLGVIHNYSLPVPRLISRAIFASKPDLIETLKRRKLLIVDIFGSKYNIHPNEDYVIPITNPTEETLVPKIEKINKERIHPLAKTGNIVRLIYTVDGSVALFGEVPTLKT
;
A
#
# COMPACT_ATOMS: atom_id res chain seq x y z
N MET A 1 8.14 2.51 17.66
CA MET A 1 9.55 2.31 18.02
C MET A 1 10.10 1.08 17.33
N MET A 2 10.27 1.25 16.02
CA MET A 2 11.36 0.64 15.28
C MET A 2 12.65 0.82 16.09
N THR A 3 13.50 -0.19 16.14
CA THR A 3 14.80 -0.06 16.79
C THR A 3 15.65 0.94 16.01
N LEU A 4 16.59 1.62 16.67
CA LEU A 4 17.53 2.54 16.01
C LEU A 4 18.30 1.83 14.88
N ALA A 5 18.62 0.56 15.07
CA ALA A 5 19.26 -0.28 14.05
C ALA A 5 18.37 -0.47 12.81
N GLU A 6 17.08 -0.78 13.00
CA GLU A 6 16.15 -0.90 11.88
C GLU A 6 15.93 0.43 11.15
N GLU A 7 15.87 1.54 11.89
CA GLU A 7 15.71 2.87 11.29
C GLU A 7 16.91 3.25 10.44
N ASN A 8 18.14 2.96 10.90
CA ASN A 8 19.35 3.18 10.13
C ASN A 8 19.37 2.34 8.85
N ILE A 9 19.05 1.04 8.93
CA ILE A 9 19.00 0.15 7.76
C ILE A 9 17.97 0.65 6.74
N ILE A 10 16.78 1.05 7.20
CA ILE A 10 15.75 1.59 6.29
C ILE A 10 16.21 2.92 5.69
N GLY A 11 16.86 3.79 6.47
CA GLY A 11 17.44 5.03 5.98
C GLY A 11 18.48 4.80 4.88
N GLU A 12 19.36 3.80 5.05
CA GLU A 12 20.34 3.39 4.03
C GLU A 12 19.64 2.90 2.76
N ILE A 13 18.67 1.99 2.87
CA ILE A 13 17.89 1.51 1.71
C ILE A 13 17.25 2.70 0.99
N VAL A 14 16.56 3.57 1.71
CA VAL A 14 15.85 4.72 1.15
C VAL A 14 16.80 5.73 0.50
N SER A 15 18.00 5.93 1.05
CA SER A 15 18.99 6.84 0.49
C SER A 15 19.52 6.41 -0.89
N THR A 16 19.38 5.13 -1.24
CA THR A 16 19.74 4.61 -2.57
C THR A 16 18.59 4.71 -3.58
N MET A 17 17.39 5.12 -3.15
CA MET A 17 16.21 5.16 -4.01
C MET A 17 16.04 6.53 -4.68
N GLU A 18 15.83 6.52 -5.99
CA GLU A 18 15.43 7.71 -6.75
C GLU A 18 13.90 7.77 -6.94
N SER A 19 13.38 8.94 -7.33
CA SER A 19 11.96 9.08 -7.66
C SER A 19 11.56 8.15 -8.80
N GLY A 20 10.46 7.41 -8.63
CA GLY A 20 10.01 6.39 -9.59
C GLY A 20 10.61 5.00 -9.36
N SER A 21 11.49 4.82 -8.37
CA SER A 21 12.03 3.50 -8.01
C SER A 21 10.92 2.54 -7.56
N ILE A 22 11.08 1.27 -7.92
CA ILE A 22 10.22 0.17 -7.44
C ILE A 22 11.08 -0.74 -6.55
N LEU A 23 10.67 -0.89 -5.29
CA LEU A 23 11.24 -1.86 -4.37
C LEU A 23 10.33 -3.08 -4.27
N SER A 24 10.83 -4.25 -4.65
CA SER A 24 10.14 -5.53 -4.46
C SER A 24 10.71 -6.28 -3.26
N ILE A 25 9.83 -6.74 -2.37
CA ILE A 25 10.20 -7.51 -1.18
C ILE A 25 9.65 -8.92 -1.34
N PHE A 26 10.55 -9.87 -1.54
CA PHE A 26 10.23 -11.31 -1.60
C PHE A 26 10.53 -11.92 -0.24
N TYR A 27 9.60 -12.71 0.26
CA TYR A 27 9.70 -13.29 1.59
C TYR A 27 8.88 -14.58 1.67
N ASP A 28 9.29 -15.49 2.56
CA ASP A 28 8.57 -16.73 2.82
C ASP A 28 7.32 -16.48 3.67
N THR A 29 6.26 -17.29 3.48
CA THR A 29 4.97 -17.15 4.20
C THR A 29 5.11 -17.14 5.71
N TYR A 30 6.10 -17.86 6.27
CA TYR A 30 6.34 -17.93 7.72
C TYR A 30 7.29 -16.83 8.23
N SER A 31 7.80 -15.98 7.34
CA SER A 31 8.70 -14.89 7.70
C SER A 31 7.95 -13.59 8.02
N MET A 32 8.64 -12.69 8.71
CA MET A 32 8.15 -11.33 8.99
C MET A 32 8.48 -10.32 7.88
N GLY A 33 8.85 -10.79 6.68
CA GLY A 33 9.29 -9.93 5.57
C GLY A 33 8.24 -8.88 5.16
N TRP A 34 6.95 -9.22 5.25
CA TRP A 34 5.85 -8.28 5.01
C TRP A 34 5.90 -7.02 5.88
N THR A 35 6.50 -7.10 7.08
CA THR A 35 6.62 -5.93 7.98
C THR A 35 7.57 -4.87 7.43
N PHE A 36 8.59 -5.26 6.66
CA PHE A 36 9.52 -4.31 6.04
C PHE A 36 8.81 -3.37 5.08
N GLY A 37 7.87 -3.88 4.29
CA GLY A 37 7.08 -3.08 3.36
C GLY A 37 6.34 -1.94 4.06
N PHE A 38 5.70 -2.24 5.20
CA PHE A 38 5.09 -1.20 6.02
C PHE A 38 6.13 -0.26 6.63
N LYS A 39 7.18 -0.77 7.27
CA LYS A 39 8.18 0.08 7.94
C LYS A 39 8.83 1.09 6.98
N ILE A 40 9.25 0.65 5.79
CA ILE A 40 9.81 1.53 4.75
C ILE A 40 8.77 2.55 4.28
N PHE A 41 7.54 2.10 4.03
CA PHE A 41 6.43 2.97 3.64
C PHE A 41 6.16 4.08 4.66
N TYR A 42 6.11 3.75 5.95
CA TYR A 42 5.93 4.75 7.01
C TYR A 42 7.12 5.69 7.16
N TYR A 43 8.33 5.16 7.04
CA TYR A 43 9.54 5.98 7.07
C TYR A 43 9.49 7.05 5.96
N LEU A 44 9.10 6.67 4.74
CA LEU A 44 8.95 7.61 3.62
C LEU A 44 7.87 8.68 3.85
N ILE A 45 6.72 8.30 4.43
CA ILE A 45 5.65 9.25 4.76
C ILE A 45 6.11 10.27 5.81
N ASN A 46 6.76 9.80 6.87
CA ASN A 46 7.10 10.62 8.03
C ASN A 46 8.33 11.50 7.82
N HIS A 47 9.36 11.00 7.13
CA HIS A 47 10.62 11.74 6.97
C HIS A 47 10.67 12.59 5.70
N TYR A 48 9.91 12.25 4.66
CA TYR A 48 9.96 12.94 3.36
C TYR A 48 8.68 13.68 2.99
N ASN A 49 7.78 13.90 3.96
CA ASN A 49 6.48 14.55 3.78
C ASN A 49 5.68 13.96 2.60
N SER A 50 5.71 12.64 2.46
CA SER A 50 5.09 11.95 1.34
C SER A 50 3.61 11.65 1.62
N LEU A 51 2.78 11.64 0.56
CA LEU A 51 1.44 11.07 0.61
C LEU A 51 1.57 9.55 0.45
N GLY A 52 1.13 8.81 1.47
CA GLY A 52 1.05 7.36 1.43
C GLY A 52 -0.19 6.87 0.72
N VAL A 53 -0.03 5.90 -0.18
CA VAL A 53 -1.15 5.18 -0.81
C VAL A 53 -0.92 3.68 -0.71
N ILE A 54 -1.83 2.95 -0.07
CA ILE A 54 -1.82 1.48 -0.05
C ILE A 54 -2.80 0.98 -1.10
N HIS A 55 -2.33 0.18 -2.05
CA HIS A 55 -3.21 -0.61 -2.91
C HIS A 55 -3.40 -1.98 -2.26
N ASN A 56 -4.58 -2.22 -1.73
CA ASN A 56 -4.88 -3.41 -0.95
C ASN A 56 -5.55 -4.48 -1.81
N TYR A 57 -4.82 -5.56 -2.08
CA TYR A 57 -5.28 -6.72 -2.86
C TYR A 57 -5.59 -7.93 -1.99
N SER A 58 -5.15 -7.97 -0.73
CA SER A 58 -5.04 -9.24 -0.01
C SER A 58 -5.90 -9.38 1.25
N LEU A 59 -6.40 -8.30 1.86
CA LEU A 59 -7.07 -8.38 3.17
C LEU A 59 -8.27 -7.45 3.30
N PRO A 60 -9.26 -7.74 4.16
CA PRO A 60 -10.20 -6.72 4.62
C PRO A 60 -9.45 -5.56 5.28
N VAL A 61 -9.88 -4.31 5.04
CA VAL A 61 -9.21 -3.11 5.55
C VAL A 61 -8.95 -3.13 7.07
N PRO A 62 -9.86 -3.58 7.95
CA PRO A 62 -9.57 -3.66 9.38
C PRO A 62 -8.36 -4.56 9.70
N ARG A 63 -8.19 -5.66 8.96
CA ARG A 63 -7.03 -6.56 9.11
C ARG A 63 -5.76 -5.94 8.54
N LEU A 64 -5.85 -5.23 7.41
CA LEU A 64 -4.74 -4.46 6.86
C LEU A 64 -4.23 -3.43 7.87
N ILE A 65 -5.14 -2.64 8.46
CA ILE A 65 -4.81 -1.65 9.49
C ILE A 65 -4.17 -2.32 10.69
N SER A 66 -4.74 -3.43 11.18
CA SER A 66 -4.15 -4.17 12.31
C SER A 66 -2.71 -4.62 12.02
N ARG A 67 -2.43 -5.13 10.82
CA ARG A 67 -1.06 -5.49 10.39
C ARG A 67 -0.14 -4.29 10.28
N ALA A 68 -0.64 -3.20 9.72
CA ALA A 68 0.12 -1.97 9.60
C ALA A 68 0.48 -1.42 11.00
N ILE A 69 -0.48 -1.32 11.93
CA ILE A 69 -0.23 -0.95 13.34
C ILE A 69 0.80 -1.88 13.98
N PHE A 70 0.70 -3.19 13.74
CA PHE A 70 1.68 -4.14 14.27
C PHE A 70 3.09 -3.84 13.75
N ALA A 71 3.24 -3.57 12.46
CA ALA A 71 4.54 -3.33 11.83
C ALA A 71 5.14 -1.96 12.15
N SER A 72 4.30 -0.93 12.31
CA SER A 72 4.72 0.48 12.42
C SER A 72 4.39 1.17 13.75
N LYS A 73 3.71 0.49 14.68
CA LYS A 73 3.22 1.01 15.98
C LYS A 73 2.09 2.08 15.80
N PRO A 74 1.56 2.72 16.87
CA PRO A 74 0.36 3.59 16.83
C PRO A 74 0.40 4.79 15.89
N ASP A 75 1.57 5.18 15.37
CA ASP A 75 1.75 6.36 14.51
C ASP A 75 0.92 6.29 13.23
N LEU A 76 0.46 5.10 12.83
CA LEU A 76 -0.48 4.93 11.73
C LEU A 76 -1.79 5.70 11.96
N ILE A 77 -2.37 5.61 13.15
CA ILE A 77 -3.66 6.27 13.44
C ILE A 77 -3.51 7.79 13.31
N GLU A 78 -2.40 8.32 13.77
CA GLU A 78 -2.09 9.74 13.63
C GLU A 78 -1.85 10.13 12.16
N THR A 79 -1.18 9.28 11.38
CA THR A 79 -0.97 9.47 9.94
C THR A 79 -2.30 9.51 9.17
N LEU A 80 -3.25 8.63 9.53
CA LEU A 80 -4.61 8.61 8.98
C LEU A 80 -5.38 9.87 9.35
N LYS A 81 -5.34 10.29 10.63
CA LYS A 81 -5.97 11.53 11.11
C LYS A 81 -5.44 12.77 10.38
N ARG A 82 -4.14 12.79 10.06
CA ARG A 82 -3.48 13.85 9.28
C ARG A 82 -3.78 13.78 7.77
N ARG A 83 -4.60 12.81 7.33
CA ARG A 83 -4.95 12.57 5.91
C ARG A 83 -3.72 12.40 5.01
N LYS A 84 -2.62 11.86 5.55
CA LYS A 84 -1.38 11.54 4.82
C LYS A 84 -1.34 10.10 4.30
N LEU A 85 -2.41 9.33 4.50
CA LEU A 85 -2.52 7.95 4.06
C LEU A 85 -3.88 7.70 3.45
N LEU A 86 -3.90 7.08 2.28
CA LEU A 86 -5.08 6.60 1.57
C LEU A 86 -4.96 5.10 1.30
N ILE A 87 -6.08 4.41 1.25
CA ILE A 87 -6.17 2.99 0.92
C ILE A 87 -7.08 2.85 -0.30
N VAL A 88 -6.51 2.42 -1.42
CA VAL A 88 -7.29 1.93 -2.56
C VAL A 88 -7.63 0.48 -2.27
N ASP A 89 -8.90 0.17 -2.02
CA ASP A 89 -9.35 -1.12 -1.47
C ASP A 89 -9.87 -2.07 -2.56
N ILE A 90 -8.96 -2.71 -3.29
CA ILE A 90 -9.29 -3.65 -4.37
C ILE A 90 -9.92 -4.93 -3.80
N PHE A 91 -9.38 -5.44 -2.69
CA PHE A 91 -9.90 -6.61 -2.00
C PHE A 91 -11.36 -6.40 -1.57
N GLY A 92 -11.63 -5.33 -0.81
CA GLY A 92 -13.00 -5.06 -0.38
C GLY A 92 -13.94 -4.80 -1.56
N SER A 93 -13.44 -4.30 -2.69
CA SER A 93 -14.23 -4.05 -3.89
C SER A 93 -14.65 -5.30 -4.62
N LYS A 94 -13.80 -6.32 -4.65
CA LYS A 94 -14.16 -7.62 -5.22
C LYS A 94 -15.25 -8.30 -4.40
N TYR A 95 -15.17 -8.19 -3.06
CA TYR A 95 -16.06 -8.92 -2.15
C TYR A 95 -17.21 -8.06 -1.58
N ASN A 96 -17.32 -6.80 -1.98
CA ASN A 96 -18.32 -5.84 -1.50
C ASN A 96 -18.34 -5.64 0.03
N ILE A 97 -17.14 -5.50 0.63
CA ILE A 97 -16.93 -5.38 2.09
C ILE A 97 -16.13 -4.12 2.45
N HIS A 98 -16.71 -2.96 2.14
CA HIS A 98 -16.05 -1.68 2.33
C HIS A 98 -16.33 -1.03 3.68
N PRO A 99 -15.30 -0.60 4.42
CA PRO A 99 -15.48 0.36 5.50
C PRO A 99 -15.98 1.69 4.96
N ASN A 100 -16.84 2.36 5.72
CA ASN A 100 -17.27 3.72 5.42
C ASN A 100 -16.31 4.74 6.07
N GLU A 101 -15.10 4.80 5.54
CA GLU A 101 -14.00 5.60 6.09
C GLU A 101 -13.43 6.54 5.02
N ASP A 102 -13.19 7.82 5.36
CA ASP A 102 -12.74 8.86 4.42
C ASP A 102 -11.40 8.55 3.72
N TYR A 103 -10.56 7.75 4.36
CA TYR A 103 -9.25 7.34 3.85
C TYR A 103 -9.30 6.06 3.01
N VAL A 104 -10.47 5.45 2.84
CA VAL A 104 -10.68 4.26 2.01
C VAL A 104 -11.36 4.67 0.71
N ILE A 105 -10.74 4.30 -0.41
CA ILE A 105 -11.21 4.55 -1.76
C ILE A 105 -11.59 3.20 -2.38
N PRO A 106 -12.90 2.88 -2.46
CA PRO A 106 -13.35 1.68 -3.16
C PRO A 106 -13.22 1.84 -4.67
N ILE A 107 -13.06 0.72 -5.37
CA ILE A 107 -13.14 0.61 -6.83
C ILE A 107 -14.49 -0.01 -7.21
N THR A 108 -15.30 0.69 -8.01
CA THR A 108 -16.57 0.14 -8.45
C THR A 108 -16.37 -1.03 -9.43
N ASN A 109 -16.84 -2.22 -9.04
CA ASN A 109 -16.90 -3.45 -9.86
C ASN A 109 -15.60 -3.74 -10.65
N PRO A 110 -14.45 -3.99 -9.99
CA PRO A 110 -13.19 -4.22 -10.68
C PRO A 110 -13.19 -5.55 -11.45
N THR A 111 -12.79 -5.51 -12.72
CA THR A 111 -12.46 -6.69 -13.54
C THR A 111 -10.99 -6.63 -13.94
N GLU A 112 -10.43 -7.71 -14.47
CA GLU A 112 -9.05 -7.77 -14.98
C GLU A 112 -8.76 -6.65 -15.98
N GLU A 113 -9.67 -6.43 -16.93
CA GLU A 113 -9.51 -5.44 -18.01
C GLU A 113 -9.72 -4.01 -17.53
N THR A 114 -10.56 -3.82 -16.50
CA THR A 114 -10.95 -2.48 -16.04
C THR A 114 -10.20 -2.00 -14.81
N LEU A 115 -9.44 -2.87 -14.13
CA LEU A 115 -8.77 -2.52 -12.88
C LEU A 115 -7.73 -1.42 -13.07
N VAL A 116 -6.80 -1.61 -14.02
CA VAL A 116 -5.73 -0.64 -14.31
C VAL A 116 -6.31 0.75 -14.67
N PRO A 117 -7.21 0.89 -15.67
CA PRO A 117 -7.75 2.20 -16.01
C PRO A 117 -8.56 2.84 -14.86
N LYS A 118 -9.22 2.04 -14.00
CA LYS A 118 -9.89 2.56 -12.80
C LYS A 118 -8.92 3.07 -11.75
N ILE A 119 -7.80 2.37 -11.53
CA ILE A 119 -6.72 2.83 -10.65
C ILE A 119 -6.10 4.12 -11.19
N GLU A 120 -5.86 4.23 -12.50
CA GLU A 120 -5.36 5.46 -13.13
C GLU A 120 -6.32 6.64 -12.92
N LYS A 121 -7.62 6.41 -13.09
CA LYS A 121 -8.66 7.40 -12.81
C LYS A 121 -8.61 7.86 -11.35
N ILE A 122 -8.54 6.93 -10.40
CA ILE A 122 -8.42 7.25 -8.96
C ILE A 122 -7.15 8.05 -8.69
N ASN A 123 -6.01 7.68 -9.30
CA ASN A 123 -4.77 8.43 -9.14
C ASN A 123 -4.94 9.89 -9.58
N LYS A 124 -5.50 10.09 -10.78
CA LYS A 124 -5.71 11.42 -11.37
C LYS A 124 -6.71 12.26 -10.57
N GLU A 125 -7.84 11.68 -10.17
CA GLU A 125 -8.97 12.43 -9.61
C GLU A 125 -8.94 12.57 -8.09
N ARG A 126 -8.30 11.63 -7.38
CA ARG A 126 -8.36 11.54 -5.92
C ARG A 126 -7.00 11.65 -5.25
N ILE A 127 -5.95 11.04 -5.81
CA ILE A 127 -4.63 10.96 -5.15
C ILE A 127 -3.75 12.16 -5.51
N HIS A 128 -3.52 12.42 -6.80
CA HIS A 128 -2.65 13.52 -7.26
C HIS A 128 -3.09 14.90 -6.72
N PRO A 129 -4.39 15.24 -6.65
CA PRO A 129 -4.82 16.52 -6.08
C PRO A 129 -4.52 16.69 -4.59
N LEU A 130 -4.27 15.60 -3.86
CA LEU A 130 -3.90 15.61 -2.44
C LEU A 130 -2.39 15.69 -2.23
N ALA A 131 -1.60 15.27 -3.22
CA ALA A 131 -0.14 15.29 -3.17
C ALA A 131 0.48 16.69 -3.42
N LYS A 132 -0.23 17.78 -3.09
CA LYS A 132 -0.09 19.17 -3.60
C LYS A 132 1.34 19.75 -3.73
N THR A 133 2.36 19.19 -3.08
CA THR A 133 3.79 19.46 -3.31
C THR A 133 4.71 18.28 -2.87
N GLY A 134 4.14 17.13 -2.51
CA GLY A 134 4.86 16.03 -1.87
C GLY A 134 4.99 14.79 -2.76
N ASN A 135 5.99 13.96 -2.50
CA ASN A 135 6.14 12.67 -3.17
C ASN A 135 4.96 11.76 -2.84
N ILE A 136 4.56 10.93 -3.79
CA ILE A 136 3.61 9.84 -3.53
C ILE A 136 4.43 8.58 -3.31
N VAL A 137 4.27 7.96 -2.15
CA VAL A 137 4.79 6.61 -1.90
C VAL A 137 3.63 5.63 -1.99
N ARG A 138 3.81 4.58 -2.80
CA ARG A 138 2.80 3.54 -3.00
C ARG A 138 3.29 2.22 -2.42
N LEU A 139 2.45 1.60 -1.59
CA LEU A 139 2.62 0.22 -1.14
C LEU A 139 1.57 -0.66 -1.81
N ILE A 140 2.01 -1.62 -2.62
CA ILE A 140 1.13 -2.66 -3.18
C ILE A 140 1.12 -3.82 -2.19
N TYR A 141 -0.01 -4.07 -1.55
CA TYR A 141 -0.13 -5.03 -0.45
C TYR A 141 -1.22 -6.07 -0.72
N THR A 142 -0.89 -7.30 -1.08
CA THR A 142 0.37 -7.76 -1.70
C THR A 142 0.06 -8.15 -3.14
N VAL A 143 1.03 -8.08 -4.04
CA VAL A 143 0.75 -8.21 -5.49
C VAL A 143 0.19 -9.59 -5.86
N ASP A 144 0.57 -10.64 -5.14
CA ASP A 144 0.05 -12.01 -5.27
C ASP A 144 -1.45 -12.10 -4.96
N GLY A 145 -2.01 -11.18 -4.18
CA GLY A 145 -3.45 -11.07 -3.96
C GLY A 145 -4.23 -10.83 -5.26
N SER A 146 -3.60 -10.26 -6.29
CA SER A 146 -4.23 -10.11 -7.61
C SER A 146 -4.61 -11.47 -8.23
N VAL A 147 -3.77 -12.49 -8.06
CA VAL A 147 -4.04 -13.85 -8.56
C VAL A 147 -5.27 -14.44 -7.88
N ALA A 148 -5.43 -14.24 -6.58
CA ALA A 148 -6.61 -14.73 -5.86
C ALA A 148 -7.91 -14.00 -6.29
N LEU A 149 -7.81 -12.73 -6.66
CA LEU A 149 -8.97 -11.90 -7.03
C LEU A 149 -9.41 -12.06 -8.49
N PHE A 150 -8.45 -12.36 -9.36
CA PHE A 150 -8.58 -12.26 -10.82
C PHE A 150 -8.08 -13.51 -11.57
N GLY A 151 -7.61 -14.53 -10.86
CA GLY A 151 -7.05 -15.73 -11.47
C GLY A 151 -5.64 -15.52 -12.04
N GLU A 152 -5.11 -16.59 -12.61
CA GLU A 152 -3.83 -16.62 -13.31
C GLU A 152 -4.09 -17.01 -14.76
N VAL A 153 -3.50 -16.27 -15.71
CA VAL A 153 -3.45 -16.70 -17.11
C VAL A 153 -2.08 -17.34 -17.35
N PRO A 154 -1.96 -18.68 -17.35
CA PRO A 154 -0.70 -19.33 -17.61
C PRO A 154 -0.23 -18.97 -19.03
N THR A 155 0.91 -18.29 -19.11
CA THR A 155 1.51 -17.89 -20.39
C THR A 155 2.19 -19.09 -21.07
N LEU A 156 2.60 -20.09 -20.28
CA LEU A 156 3.11 -21.38 -20.75
C LEU A 156 2.00 -22.43 -20.63
N LYS A 157 1.53 -22.91 -21.78
CA LYS A 157 0.68 -24.10 -21.87
C LYS A 157 1.62 -25.29 -22.07
N THR A 158 1.81 -26.12 -21.05
CA THR A 158 2.45 -27.44 -21.18
C THR A 158 1.49 -28.43 -21.82
#